data_AF-A0A0E4HF24-F1
#
_entry.id   AF-A0A0E4HF24-F1
#
_cell.length_a   1.000
_cell.length_b   1.000
_cell.length_c   1.000
_cell.angle_alpha   90.00
_cell.angle_beta   90.00
_cell.angle_gamma   90.00
#
_symmetry.space_group_name_H-M   'P 1'
#
loop_
_entity.id
_entity.type
_entity.pdbx_description
1 polymer ?
#
loop_
_entity_poly.entity_id
_entity_poly.type
_entity_poly.pdbx_seq_one_letter_code
_entity_poly.pdbx_strand_id
1 'polypeptide(L)'
;METESSIGEVVAELYTFARPVTFEGNTIESLNIDFDKLTGEDILVCDRQYQAEAARQSSGELIKETNKAYQAYIVAKAAGVHVGLIRALSAKDFTKLTLRAQSFLLL
;
A
#
# COMPACT_ATOMS: atom_id res chain seq x y z
N MET A 1 14.45 -39.65 1.57
CA MET A 1 15.35 -38.50 1.58
C MET A 1 14.86 -37.53 0.50
N GLU A 2 13.73 -36.87 0.72
CA GLU A 2 13.61 -35.67 1.59
C GLU A 2 14.58 -34.61 1.05
N THR A 3 14.10 -33.53 0.44
CA THR A 3 13.45 -32.46 1.20
C THR A 3 12.25 -31.83 0.49
N GLU A 4 11.16 -31.75 1.23
CA GLU A 4 10.07 -30.80 1.06
C GLU A 4 10.65 -29.37 0.98
N SER A 5 10.42 -28.71 -0.16
CA SER A 5 10.46 -27.25 -0.20
C SER A 5 9.06 -26.77 0.13
N SER A 6 8.76 -26.72 1.44
CA SER A 6 7.66 -25.93 1.96
C SER A 6 7.97 -24.47 1.66
N ILE A 7 7.54 -24.01 0.49
CA ILE A 7 7.45 -22.57 0.22
C ILE A 7 6.39 -22.08 1.18
N GLY A 8 6.85 -21.44 2.26
CA GLY A 8 6.01 -20.86 3.28
C GLY A 8 4.90 -20.07 2.62
N GLU A 9 3.67 -20.42 2.97
CA GLU A 9 2.49 -19.65 2.66
C GLU A 9 2.69 -18.26 3.29
N VAL A 10 3.33 -17.36 2.54
CA VAL A 10 3.32 -15.92 2.84
C VAL A 10 1.86 -15.53 2.74
N VAL A 11 1.22 -15.42 3.91
CA VAL A 11 -0.18 -15.08 4.12
C VAL A 11 -0.42 -13.65 3.67
N ALA A 12 -0.43 -13.47 2.36
CA ALA A 12 -0.78 -12.25 1.71
C ALA A 12 -2.22 -11.91 2.14
N GLU A 13 -2.38 -10.80 2.87
CA GLU A 13 -3.61 -10.50 3.60
C GLU A 13 -4.66 -10.06 2.56
N LEU A 14 -5.59 -10.96 2.25
CA LEU A 14 -6.68 -10.64 1.33
C LEU A 14 -7.62 -9.61 1.98
N TYR A 15 -7.51 -8.37 1.52
CA TYR A 15 -8.37 -7.29 1.98
C TYR A 15 -9.56 -7.13 1.04
N THR A 16 -10.74 -7.55 1.50
CA THR A 16 -12.00 -7.29 0.80
C THR A 16 -12.49 -5.88 1.09
N PHE A 17 -12.77 -5.13 0.03
CA PHE A 17 -13.27 -3.76 0.15
C PHE A 17 -14.71 -3.74 0.67
N ALA A 18 -15.04 -2.72 1.46
CA ALA A 18 -16.42 -2.54 1.91
C ALA A 18 -17.36 -2.15 0.76
N ARG A 19 -16.82 -1.56 -0.32
CA ARG A 19 -17.53 -1.26 -1.55
C ARG A 19 -16.65 -1.61 -2.75
N PRO A 20 -17.21 -2.23 -3.81
CA PRO A 20 -16.48 -2.44 -5.04
C PRO A 20 -16.04 -1.09 -5.61
N VAL A 21 -14.77 -0.99 -6.02
CA VAL A 21 -14.24 0.22 -6.65
C VAL A 21 -14.05 -0.05 -8.14
N THR A 22 -14.50 0.88 -8.98
CA THR A 22 -14.22 0.81 -10.41
C THR A 22 -12.99 1.68 -10.70
N PHE A 23 -11.91 1.05 -11.15
CA PHE A 23 -10.68 1.74 -11.52
C PHE A 23 -10.22 1.24 -12.89
N GLU A 24 -9.94 2.17 -13.81
CA GLU A 24 -9.54 1.86 -15.20
C GLU A 24 -10.49 0.89 -15.92
N GLY A 25 -11.80 0.96 -15.61
CA GLY A 25 -12.83 0.10 -16.21
C GLY A 25 -12.95 -1.29 -15.58
N ASN A 26 -12.12 -1.62 -14.59
CA ASN A 26 -12.20 -2.87 -13.85
C ASN A 26 -12.86 -2.65 -12.49
N THR A 27 -13.82 -3.52 -12.15
CA THR A 27 -14.42 -3.55 -10.81
C THR A 27 -13.56 -4.42 -9.91
N ILE A 28 -13.00 -3.83 -8.86
CA ILE A 28 -12.11 -4.49 -7.92
C ILE A 28 -12.83 -4.55 -6.57
N GLU A 29 -13.04 -5.78 -6.09
CA GLU A 29 -13.77 -6.06 -4.85
C GLU A 29 -12.84 -6.45 -3.70
N SER A 30 -11.66 -6.97 -4.03
CA SER A 30 -10.64 -7.35 -3.07
C SER A 30 -9.25 -7.07 -3.61
N LEU A 31 -8.31 -6.91 -2.69
CA LEU A 31 -6.92 -6.63 -2.98
C LEU A 31 -6.06 -7.50 -2.08
N ASN A 32 -5.05 -8.14 -2.66
CA ASN A 32 -4.09 -8.86 -1.86
C ASN A 32 -3.00 -7.89 -1.40
N ILE A 33 -2.74 -7.81 -0.10
CA ILE A 33 -1.79 -6.85 0.47
C ILE A 33 -0.72 -7.61 1.24
N ASP A 34 0.53 -7.46 0.80
CA ASP A 34 1.66 -8.14 1.39
C ASP A 34 2.76 -7.13 1.76
N PHE A 35 2.76 -6.70 3.02
CA PHE A 35 3.76 -5.77 3.54
C PHE A 35 5.11 -6.47 3.82
N ASP A 36 5.12 -7.78 4.04
CA ASP A 36 6.33 -8.54 4.38
C ASP A 36 7.24 -8.73 3.15
N LYS A 37 6.64 -8.76 1.96
CA LYS A 37 7.36 -8.73 0.68
C LYS A 37 8.06 -7.40 0.37
N LEU A 38 7.75 -6.32 1.10
CA LEU A 38 8.36 -5.03 0.83
C LEU A 38 9.84 -5.04 1.23
N THR A 39 10.68 -4.60 0.31
CA THR A 39 12.11 -4.42 0.59
C THR A 39 12.41 -2.95 0.91
N GLY A 40 13.60 -2.68 1.47
CA GLY A 40 14.06 -1.31 1.68
C GLY A 40 14.09 -0.49 0.38
N GLU A 41 14.38 -1.11 -0.76
CA GLU A 41 14.35 -0.44 -2.06
C GLU A 41 12.92 -0.02 -2.45
N ASP A 42 11.91 -0.84 -2.14
CA ASP A 42 10.51 -0.48 -2.39
C ASP A 42 10.09 0.76 -1.59
N ILE A 43 10.54 0.86 -0.33
CA ILE A 43 10.30 2.04 0.50
C ILE A 43 10.98 3.27 -0.11
N LEU A 44 12.24 3.15 -0.55
CA LEU A 44 12.96 4.26 -1.20
C LEU A 44 12.34 4.67 -2.55
N VAL A 45 11.79 3.71 -3.31
CA VAL A 45 11.03 4.00 -4.53
C VAL A 45 9.74 4.76 -4.20
N CYS A 46 8.98 4.31 -3.21
CA CYS A 46 7.79 5.03 -2.72
C CYS A 46 8.13 6.45 -2.28
N ASP A 47 9.25 6.62 -1.56
CA ASP A 47 9.71 7.92 -1.11
C ASP A 47 10.02 8.85 -2.27
N ARG A 48 10.75 8.37 -3.28
CA ARG A 48 11.04 9.14 -4.51
C ARG A 48 9.76 9.54 -5.25
N GLN A 49 8.80 8.61 -5.37
CA GLN A 49 7.51 8.91 -6.02
C GLN A 49 6.70 9.94 -5.24
N TYR A 50 6.63 9.78 -3.92
CA TYR A 50 5.97 10.73 -3.04
C TYR A 50 6.65 12.09 -3.09
N GLN A 51 7.98 12.18 -3.04
CA GLN A 51 8.71 13.45 -3.15
C GLN A 51 8.51 14.13 -4.50
N ALA A 52 8.45 13.37 -5.60
CA ALA A 52 8.16 13.93 -6.93
C ALA A 52 6.75 14.56 -6.98
N GLU A 53 5.78 13.97 -6.28
CA GLU A 53 4.43 14.51 -6.18
C GLU A 53 4.31 15.65 -5.15
N ALA A 54 4.98 15.53 -4.00
CA ALA A 54 5.04 16.52 -2.95
C ALA A 54 5.83 17.77 -3.37
N ALA A 55 6.82 17.66 -4.26
CA ALA A 55 7.47 18.83 -4.86
C ALA A 55 6.46 19.74 -5.60
N ARG A 56 5.29 19.21 -5.99
CA ARG A 56 4.19 19.95 -6.60
C ARG A 56 3.15 20.44 -5.59
N GLN A 57 3.12 19.88 -4.38
CA GLN A 57 2.21 20.27 -3.32
C GLN A 57 3.01 20.88 -2.19
N SER A 58 2.92 22.19 -2.00
CA SER A 58 3.63 22.95 -0.95
C SER A 58 3.16 22.62 0.48
N SER A 59 3.15 21.34 0.81
CA SER A 59 2.63 20.76 2.04
C SER A 59 3.83 20.36 2.88
N GLY A 60 4.21 21.25 3.80
CA GLY A 60 5.33 21.08 4.74
C GLY A 60 5.08 20.03 5.83
N GLU A 61 4.48 18.88 5.49
CA GLU A 61 4.34 17.78 6.44
C GLU A 61 5.70 17.11 6.66
N LEU A 62 6.22 17.29 7.88
CA LEU A 62 7.58 16.93 8.26
C LEU A 62 7.77 15.42 8.50
N ILE A 63 6.68 14.68 8.75
CA ILE A 63 6.73 13.26 9.15
C ILE A 63 6.01 12.41 8.10
N LYS A 64 6.78 11.68 7.31
CA LYS A 64 6.26 10.83 6.22
C LYS A 64 5.43 9.66 6.76
N GLU A 65 5.78 9.16 7.93
CA GLU A 65 5.10 8.03 8.59
C GLU A 65 3.67 8.34 9.01
N THR A 66 3.29 9.61 9.17
CA THR A 66 1.90 10.04 9.46
C THR A 66 1.16 10.53 8.22
N ASN A 67 1.87 10.72 7.10
CA ASN A 67 1.30 11.25 5.88
C ASN A 67 0.51 10.17 5.12
N LYS A 68 -0.80 10.42 4.94
CA LYS A 68 -1.71 9.48 4.29
C LYS A 68 -1.42 9.26 2.81
N ALA A 69 -0.86 10.25 2.12
CA ALA A 69 -0.47 10.10 0.72
C ALA A 69 0.76 9.18 0.60
N TYR A 70 1.76 9.32 1.48
CA TYR A 70 2.91 8.42 1.53
C TYR A 70 2.49 6.99 1.90
N GLN A 71 1.68 6.84 2.95
CA GLN A 71 1.12 5.54 3.35
C GLN A 71 0.38 4.86 2.18
N ALA A 72 -0.33 5.62 1.34
CA ALA A 72 -1.00 5.07 0.16
C ALA A 72 -0.03 4.48 -0.87
N TYR A 73 1.17 5.05 -1.06
CA TYR A 73 2.20 4.46 -1.94
C TYR A 73 2.70 3.13 -1.38
N ILE A 74 2.93 3.05 -0.06
CA ILE A 74 3.37 1.82 0.60
C ILE A 74 2.33 0.71 0.43
N VAL A 75 1.05 1.01 0.68
CA VAL A 75 -0.05 0.06 0.45
C VAL A 75 -0.11 -0.36 -1.03
N ALA A 76 0.01 0.59 -1.95
CA ALA A 76 -0.05 0.31 -3.38
C ALA A 76 1.08 -0.64 -3.81
N LYS A 77 2.29 -0.45 -3.27
CA LYS A 77 3.42 -1.36 -3.50
C LYS A 77 3.21 -2.72 -2.87
N ALA A 78 2.77 -2.78 -1.62
CA ALA A 78 2.46 -4.03 -0.93
C ALA A 78 1.39 -4.84 -1.67
N ALA A 79 0.48 -4.14 -2.34
CA ALA A 79 -0.59 -4.75 -3.13
C ALA A 79 -0.27 -4.94 -4.62
N GLY A 80 0.88 -4.48 -5.09
CA GLY A 80 1.25 -4.54 -6.51
C GLY A 80 0.32 -3.76 -7.44
N VAL A 81 -0.33 -2.70 -6.96
CA VAL A 81 -1.28 -1.88 -7.72
C VAL A 81 -0.83 -0.43 -7.84
N HIS A 82 -1.50 0.32 -8.71
CA HIS A 82 -1.25 1.74 -8.86
C HIS A 82 -1.76 2.53 -7.64
N VAL A 83 -1.01 3.54 -7.17
CA VAL A 83 -1.42 4.38 -6.02
C VAL A 83 -2.77 5.08 -6.24
N GLY A 84 -3.09 5.38 -7.51
CA GLY A 84 -4.39 5.93 -7.90
C GLY A 84 -5.57 5.04 -7.53
N LEU A 85 -5.40 3.71 -7.57
CA LEU A 85 -6.43 2.77 -7.13
C LEU A 85 -6.69 2.93 -5.63
N ILE A 86 -5.63 2.94 -4.82
CA ILE A 86 -5.72 3.10 -3.37
C ILE A 86 -6.41 4.43 -3.02
N ARG A 87 -6.11 5.50 -3.75
CA ARG A 87 -6.74 6.82 -3.58
C ARG A 87 -8.19 6.88 -4.06
N ALA A 88 -8.58 6.01 -5.01
CA ALA A 88 -9.96 5.90 -5.49
C ALA A 88 -10.87 5.10 -4.54
N LEU A 89 -10.29 4.40 -3.57
CA LEU A 89 -11.04 3.63 -2.58
C LEU A 89 -11.96 4.52 -1.74
N SER A 90 -12.97 3.88 -1.13
CA SER A 90 -13.81 4.55 -0.15
C SER A 90 -12.96 5.10 1.00
N ALA A 91 -13.34 6.26 1.55
CA ALA A 91 -12.60 6.87 2.67
C ALA A 91 -12.41 5.92 3.86
N LYS A 92 -13.38 5.01 4.07
CA LYS A 92 -13.32 3.98 5.11
C LYS A 92 -12.22 2.95 4.84
N ASP A 93 -12.14 2.43 3.62
CA ASP A 93 -11.11 1.46 3.23
C ASP A 93 -9.73 2.12 3.14
N PHE A 94 -9.66 3.30 2.52
CA PHE A 94 -8.44 4.09 2.46
C PHE A 94 -7.86 4.36 3.85
N THR A 95 -8.69 4.77 4.81
CA THR A 95 -8.22 5.03 6.19
C THR A 95 -7.72 3.76 6.87
N LYS A 96 -8.39 2.62 6.70
CA LYS A 96 -7.93 1.34 7.26
C LYS A 96 -6.59 0.90 6.68
N LEU A 97 -6.44 1.00 5.36
CA LEU A 97 -5.20 0.60 4.68
C LEU A 97 -4.03 1.52 5.04
N THR A 98 -4.26 2.83 5.07
CA THR A 98 -3.23 3.80 5.48
C THR A 98 -2.83 3.65 6.94
N LEU A 99 -3.78 3.32 7.83
CA LEU A 99 -3.47 3.01 9.24
C LEU A 99 -2.63 1.74 9.38
N ARG A 100 -2.90 0.69 8.59
CA ARG A 100 -2.04 -0.51 8.56
C ARG A 100 -0.62 -0.19 8.11
N ALA A 101 -0.48 0.58 7.02
CA ALA A 101 0.83 1.02 6.56
C ALA A 101 1.54 1.91 7.58
N GLN A 102 0.80 2.76 8.30
CA GLN A 102 1.35 3.52 9.41
C GLN A 102 1.90 2.62 10.51
N SER A 103 1.12 1.64 10.96
CA SER A 103 1.58 0.68 11.96
C SER A 103 2.82 -0.07 11.50
N PHE A 104 2.89 -0.45 10.22
CA PHE A 104 4.06 -1.09 9.62
C PHE A 104 5.31 -0.18 9.65
N LEU A 105 5.16 1.10 9.33
CA LEU A 105 6.29 2.04 9.31
C LEU A 105 6.79 2.44 10.72
N LEU A 106 5.95 2.29 11.75
CA LEU A 106 6.26 2.63 13.15
C LEU A 106 6.79 1.44 13.97
N LEU A 107 6.85 0.23 13.38
CA LEU A 107 7.43 -0.96 14.00
C LEU A 107 8.96 -0.89 14.00
#